data_AF-A0A2E6W5D9-F1
#
_entry.id   AF-A0A2E6W5D9-F1
#
_cell.length_a   1.000
_cell.length_b   1.000
_cell.length_c   1.000
_cell.angle_alpha   90.00
_cell.angle_beta   90.00
_cell.angle_gamma   90.00
#
_symmetry.space_group_name_H-M   'P 1'
#
loop_
_entity.id
_entity.type
_entity.pdbx_description
1 polymer ?
#
loop_
_entity_poly.entity_id
_entity_poly.type
_entity_poly.pdbx_seq_one_letter_code
_entity_poly.pdbx_strand_id
1 'polypeptide(L)'
;MTLPILLFQGATHGNFLTRCCHVASGEIEDFDFYGSNYGAHRSIGSKRIIDHHHPHDLSLSDENNIFVYISIDHSDLYILLWHWMLASGEFGLDLLTIKDFADIEKVLNKKTKNAQTIKNNIKKQVDIFKNDHIRGMREFFKNLIKVTEKTFFECQEDILNRQSIENIFKFAWFYDQEVFCKQVEKLLIKLGYTYKIDIAHHQQTFLDRKQNTIQSRKLVELAFQCYTSNTNMDISNFCLYEQSYLDFLIEQHLGYEIEISQEYPTNTQDLNPTKVWEGVRYEL
;
A
#
# COMPACT_ATOMS: atom_id res chain seq x y z
N MET A 1 11.29 10.54 -29.39
CA MET A 1 10.13 9.63 -29.28
C MET A 1 9.73 9.64 -27.82
N THR A 2 8.47 9.94 -27.50
CA THR A 2 7.98 9.96 -26.11
C THR A 2 7.80 8.53 -25.63
N LEU A 3 8.25 8.21 -24.42
CA LEU A 3 8.10 6.86 -23.88
C LEU A 3 6.65 6.61 -23.44
N PRO A 4 6.14 5.37 -23.58
CA PRO A 4 4.86 4.96 -23.00
C PRO A 4 4.82 5.23 -21.49
N ILE A 5 3.67 5.71 -21.00
CA ILE A 5 3.50 6.12 -19.60
C ILE A 5 2.88 4.98 -18.78
N LEU A 6 3.55 4.61 -17.70
CA LEU A 6 3.01 3.80 -16.60
C LEU A 6 2.65 4.73 -15.45
N LEU A 7 1.39 4.69 -15.03
CA LEU A 7 0.87 5.58 -14.00
C LEU A 7 0.51 4.82 -12.73
N PHE A 8 1.00 5.29 -11.58
CA PHE A 8 0.61 4.75 -10.28
C PHE A 8 0.71 5.78 -9.15
N GLN A 9 -0.36 5.93 -8.38
CA GLN A 9 -0.41 6.82 -7.22
C GLN A 9 0.39 6.29 -6.02
N GLY A 10 0.65 4.98 -5.96
CA GLY A 10 1.27 4.35 -4.80
C GLY A 10 2.79 4.32 -4.83
N ALA A 11 3.33 3.57 -3.86
CA ALA A 11 4.74 3.46 -3.53
C ALA A 11 5.61 2.82 -4.64
N THR A 12 6.72 2.19 -4.26
CA THR A 12 7.76 1.65 -5.16
C THR A 12 7.32 0.62 -6.22
N HIS A 13 6.05 0.18 -6.25
CA HIS A 13 5.54 -0.84 -7.17
C HIS A 13 5.58 -0.40 -8.63
N GLY A 14 5.31 0.88 -8.92
CA GLY A 14 5.48 1.43 -10.27
C GLY A 14 6.92 1.29 -10.74
N ASN A 15 7.88 1.68 -9.90
CA ASN A 15 9.31 1.49 -10.18
C ASN A 15 9.68 0.01 -10.35
N PHE A 16 9.15 -0.89 -9.52
CA PHE A 16 9.42 -2.32 -9.62
C PHE A 16 8.89 -2.92 -10.93
N LEU A 17 7.65 -2.59 -11.33
CA LEU A 17 7.08 -3.05 -12.61
C LEU A 17 7.88 -2.51 -13.80
N THR A 18 8.24 -1.22 -13.79
CA THR A 18 9.08 -0.62 -14.83
C THR A 18 10.42 -1.34 -14.98
N ARG A 19 11.09 -1.66 -13.86
CA ARG A 19 12.35 -2.40 -13.84
C ARG A 19 12.21 -3.81 -14.41
N CYS A 20 11.17 -4.52 -13.98
CA CYS A 20 10.84 -5.84 -14.50
C CYS A 20 10.65 -5.81 -16.02
N CYS A 21 9.89 -4.85 -16.55
CA CYS A 21 9.72 -4.69 -17.99
C CYS A 21 11.05 -4.42 -18.71
N HIS A 22 11.92 -3.58 -18.13
CA HIS A 22 13.23 -3.25 -18.74
C HIS A 22 14.18 -4.45 -18.81
N VAL A 23 14.26 -5.26 -17.74
CA VAL A 23 15.08 -6.48 -17.73
C VAL A 23 14.45 -7.54 -18.64
N ALA A 24 13.15 -7.79 -18.52
CA ALA A 24 12.47 -8.82 -19.29
C ALA A 24 12.54 -8.59 -20.81
N SER A 25 12.61 -7.34 -21.29
CA SER A 25 12.77 -7.03 -22.72
C SER A 25 14.20 -7.28 -23.25
N GLY A 26 15.17 -7.43 -22.35
CA GLY A 26 16.60 -7.49 -22.64
C GLY A 26 17.21 -6.16 -23.08
N GLU A 27 16.52 -5.03 -22.87
CA GLU A 27 17.09 -3.70 -23.13
C GLU A 27 18.07 -3.25 -22.04
N ILE A 28 17.95 -3.83 -20.84
CA ILE A 28 18.86 -3.65 -19.71
C ILE A 28 19.35 -5.03 -19.29
N GLU A 29 20.64 -5.14 -18.97
CA GLU A 29 21.21 -6.35 -18.37
C GLU A 29 20.51 -6.68 -17.05
N ASP A 30 20.46 -7.96 -16.70
CA ASP A 30 19.90 -8.38 -15.42
C ASP A 30 20.74 -7.88 -14.24
N PHE A 31 20.10 -7.35 -13.19
CA PHE A 31 20.78 -6.76 -12.03
C PHE A 31 19.94 -6.90 -10.75
N ASP A 32 20.60 -6.91 -9.59
CA ASP A 32 19.93 -6.92 -8.29
C ASP A 32 19.21 -5.58 -8.02
N PHE A 33 17.88 -5.60 -8.03
CA PHE A 33 17.03 -4.42 -7.78
C PHE A 33 17.17 -3.85 -6.36
N TYR A 34 17.75 -4.61 -5.45
CA TYR A 34 17.85 -4.31 -4.03
C TYR A 34 19.29 -4.24 -3.50
N GLY A 35 20.28 -4.46 -4.37
CA GLY A 35 21.70 -4.37 -4.05
C GLY A 35 22.10 -2.96 -3.58
N SER A 36 23.17 -2.89 -2.79
CA SER A 36 23.62 -1.72 -2.00
C SER A 36 23.88 -0.42 -2.79
N ASN A 37 23.81 -0.44 -4.12
CA ASN A 37 23.97 0.72 -5.00
C ASN A 37 22.79 0.95 -5.98
N TYR A 38 21.69 0.17 -5.94
CA TYR A 38 20.63 0.17 -6.97
C TYR A 38 19.20 0.24 -6.42
N GLY A 39 19.01 0.82 -5.22
CA GLY A 39 17.69 0.96 -4.60
C GLY A 39 16.62 1.57 -5.52
N ALA A 40 15.34 1.34 -5.20
CA ALA A 40 14.16 1.60 -6.03
C ALA A 40 14.05 3.01 -6.66
N HIS A 41 14.80 4.00 -6.15
CA HIS A 41 14.81 5.39 -6.60
C HIS A 41 16.05 5.81 -7.43
N ARG A 42 17.05 4.94 -7.63
CA ARG A 42 18.21 5.30 -8.45
C ARG A 42 17.87 5.24 -9.94
N SER A 43 18.33 6.24 -10.68
CA SER A 43 18.36 6.24 -12.15
C SER A 43 19.08 4.97 -12.63
N ILE A 44 18.31 4.05 -13.23
CA ILE A 44 18.86 2.95 -14.01
C ILE A 44 19.32 3.54 -15.35
N GLY A 45 20.30 2.91 -16.00
CA GLY A 45 20.96 3.38 -17.22
C GLY A 45 20.04 4.02 -18.27
N SER A 46 20.62 4.77 -19.20
CA SER A 46 19.91 5.69 -20.10
C SER A 46 18.85 5.07 -21.02
N LYS A 47 18.73 3.74 -21.09
CA LYS A 47 17.70 3.05 -21.87
C LYS A 47 16.49 2.74 -21.00
N ARG A 48 15.34 3.31 -21.36
CA ARG A 48 14.03 2.99 -20.79
C ARG A 48 13.07 2.68 -21.93
N ILE A 49 12.16 1.74 -21.70
CA ILE A 49 11.10 1.39 -22.67
C ILE A 49 9.70 1.86 -22.22
N ILE A 50 9.59 2.27 -20.95
CA ILE A 50 8.40 2.80 -20.27
C ILE A 50 8.90 3.80 -19.24
N ASP A 51 8.20 4.93 -19.10
CA ASP A 51 8.41 5.88 -18.00
C ASP A 51 7.30 5.75 -16.96
N HIS A 52 7.69 5.69 -15.69
CA HIS A 52 6.77 5.68 -14.56
C HIS A 52 6.57 7.10 -14.01
N HIS A 53 5.32 7.47 -13.78
CA HIS A 53 4.93 8.75 -13.21
C HIS A 53 3.94 8.55 -12.05
N HIS A 54 3.97 9.49 -11.10
CA HIS A 54 2.86 9.67 -10.18
C HIS A 54 1.78 10.56 -10.83
N PRO A 55 0.49 10.35 -10.55
CA PRO A 55 -0.61 11.18 -11.04
C PRO A 55 -0.44 12.68 -10.81
N HIS A 56 0.15 13.09 -9.69
CA HIS A 56 0.38 14.51 -9.38
C HIS A 56 1.54 15.14 -10.18
N ASP A 57 2.41 14.32 -10.77
CA ASP A 57 3.50 14.78 -11.64
C ASP A 57 3.01 15.06 -13.08
N LEU A 58 1.86 14.51 -13.44
CA LEU A 58 1.21 14.79 -14.72
C LEU A 58 0.31 16.01 -14.56
N SER A 59 0.45 16.97 -15.48
CA SER A 59 -0.58 18.00 -15.58
C SER A 59 -1.85 17.29 -16.03
N LEU A 60 -2.87 17.24 -15.17
CA LEU A 60 -4.17 16.62 -15.46
C LEU A 60 -4.95 17.36 -16.56
N SER A 61 -4.37 18.44 -17.11
CA SER A 61 -4.81 19.14 -18.33
C SER A 61 -4.26 18.52 -19.62
N ASP A 62 -3.26 17.66 -19.56
CA ASP A 62 -2.73 16.98 -20.73
C ASP A 62 -3.50 15.68 -20.97
N GLU A 63 -4.12 15.53 -22.14
CA GLU A 63 -4.68 14.28 -22.65
C GLU A 63 -3.53 13.28 -22.91
N ASN A 64 -2.93 12.77 -21.85
CA ASN A 64 -1.86 11.80 -21.94
C ASN A 64 -2.45 10.42 -22.25
N ASN A 65 -1.95 9.78 -23.31
CA ASN A 65 -2.26 8.37 -23.55
C ASN A 65 -1.47 7.53 -22.53
N ILE A 66 -2.17 7.03 -21.52
CA ILE A 66 -1.59 6.20 -20.46
C ILE A 66 -1.51 4.78 -20.99
N PHE A 67 -0.29 4.26 -21.10
CA PHE A 67 -0.08 2.90 -21.58
C PHE A 67 -0.53 1.87 -20.54
N VAL A 68 -0.13 2.06 -19.28
CA VAL A 68 -0.51 1.17 -18.16
C VAL A 68 -0.90 1.99 -16.96
N TYR A 69 -2.03 1.66 -16.35
CA TYR A 69 -2.39 2.12 -15.01
C TYR A 69 -2.37 0.94 -14.04
N ILE A 70 -1.72 1.11 -12.88
CA ILE A 70 -1.78 0.12 -11.80
C ILE A 70 -3.04 0.39 -10.97
N SER A 71 -4.03 -0.50 -11.06
CA SER A 71 -5.28 -0.39 -10.31
C SER A 71 -5.20 -1.06 -8.95
N ILE A 72 -5.85 -0.48 -7.96
CA ILE A 72 -6.03 -1.06 -6.62
C ILE A 72 -7.49 -1.45 -6.37
N ASP A 73 -7.68 -2.46 -5.53
CA ASP A 73 -8.97 -2.87 -4.95
C ASP A 73 -8.96 -2.67 -3.42
N HIS A 74 -10.14 -2.68 -2.76
CA HIS A 74 -10.21 -2.47 -1.29
C HIS A 74 -9.35 -3.48 -0.50
N SER A 75 -9.22 -4.71 -1.01
CA SER A 75 -8.39 -5.74 -0.37
C SER A 75 -6.89 -5.42 -0.39
N ASP A 76 -6.45 -4.45 -1.19
CA ASP A 76 -5.04 -4.05 -1.28
C ASP A 76 -4.63 -3.06 -0.19
N LEU A 77 -5.61 -2.42 0.48
CA LEU A 77 -5.38 -1.31 1.42
C LEU A 77 -4.42 -1.66 2.56
N TYR A 78 -4.50 -2.89 3.09
CA TYR A 78 -3.57 -3.35 4.14
C TYR A 78 -2.10 -3.19 3.70
N ILE A 79 -1.77 -3.78 2.55
CA ILE A 79 -0.40 -3.78 2.07
C ILE A 79 -0.03 -2.40 1.52
N LEU A 80 -0.98 -1.70 0.88
CA LEU A 80 -0.78 -0.36 0.34
C LEU A 80 -0.43 0.65 1.44
N LEU A 81 -1.18 0.67 2.55
CA LEU A 81 -0.89 1.54 3.68
C LEU A 81 0.45 1.18 4.31
N TRP A 82 0.74 -0.10 4.52
CA TRP A 82 2.04 -0.54 5.00
C TRP A 82 3.17 0.00 4.12
N HIS A 83 3.04 -0.10 2.80
CA HIS A 83 4.01 0.44 1.86
C HIS A 83 4.06 1.95 1.80
N TRP A 84 2.95 2.65 1.93
CA TRP A 84 2.97 4.10 1.98
C TRP A 84 3.70 4.59 3.24
N MET A 85 3.55 3.87 4.36
CA MET A 85 4.21 4.17 5.63
C MET A 85 5.69 3.69 5.69
N LEU A 86 6.08 2.66 4.91
CA LEU A 86 7.44 2.11 4.89
C LEU A 86 8.31 2.47 3.68
N ALA A 87 7.72 2.55 2.49
CA ALA A 87 8.42 2.30 1.24
C ALA A 87 8.53 3.55 0.37
N SER A 88 9.40 4.45 0.80
CA SER A 88 10.17 5.35 -0.09
C SER A 88 11.32 6.06 0.64
N GLY A 89 11.85 5.48 1.73
CA GLY A 89 12.91 6.16 2.50
C GLY A 89 12.46 7.50 3.13
N GLU A 90 11.15 7.75 3.21
CA GLU A 90 10.58 8.99 3.73
C GLU A 90 10.24 8.90 5.23
N PHE A 91 9.77 7.74 5.69
CA PHE A 91 9.36 7.49 7.07
C PHE A 91 10.09 6.28 7.68
N GLY A 92 10.09 5.13 7.02
CA GLY A 92 10.82 3.95 7.52
C GLY A 92 10.23 3.41 8.83
N LEU A 93 8.89 3.44 8.94
CA LEU A 93 8.14 3.07 10.12
C LEU A 93 7.59 1.64 9.96
N ASP A 94 8.17 0.65 10.63
CA ASP A 94 7.67 -0.72 10.56
C ASP A 94 6.40 -0.91 11.42
N LEU A 95 5.24 -0.84 10.75
CA LEU A 95 3.91 -0.90 11.37
C LEU A 95 3.69 -2.14 12.24
N LEU A 96 4.38 -3.25 11.95
CA LEU A 96 4.24 -4.50 12.70
C LEU A 96 4.97 -4.48 14.05
N THR A 97 5.81 -3.45 14.29
CA THR A 97 6.65 -3.36 15.49
C THR A 97 6.36 -2.14 16.36
N ILE A 98 5.47 -1.24 15.92
CA ILE A 98 5.10 -0.04 16.65
C ILE A 98 4.35 -0.41 17.93
N LYS A 99 4.74 0.24 19.03
CA LYS A 99 4.12 0.03 20.35
C LYS A 99 3.35 1.24 20.84
N ASP A 100 3.73 2.44 20.42
CA ASP A 100 3.13 3.69 20.88
C ASP A 100 3.39 4.86 19.93
N PHE A 101 2.90 6.05 20.29
CA PHE A 101 3.12 7.28 19.52
C PHE A 101 4.58 7.75 19.55
N ALA A 102 5.39 7.39 20.55
CA ALA A 102 6.79 7.81 20.60
C ALA A 102 7.60 7.19 19.46
N ASP A 103 7.29 5.94 19.09
CA ASP A 103 7.87 5.29 17.91
C ASP A 103 7.56 6.07 16.62
N ILE A 104 6.32 6.55 16.47
CA ILE A 104 5.87 7.35 15.32
C ILE A 104 6.56 8.72 15.33
N GLU A 105 6.54 9.43 16.46
CA GLU A 105 7.14 10.76 16.60
C GLU A 105 8.65 10.74 16.34
N LYS A 106 9.35 9.69 16.76
CA LYS A 106 10.78 9.49 16.47
C LYS A 106 11.07 9.48 14.97
N VAL A 107 10.17 8.92 14.17
CA VAL A 107 10.26 8.92 12.70
C VAL A 107 9.90 10.28 12.12
N LEU A 108 8.79 10.87 12.57
CA LEU A 108 8.31 12.17 12.08
C LEU A 108 9.32 13.30 12.34
N ASN A 109 10.03 13.25 13.47
CA ASN A 109 11.02 14.26 13.86
C ASN A 109 12.37 14.13 13.11
N LYS A 110 12.62 13.05 12.37
CA LYS A 110 13.81 12.95 11.51
C LYS A 110 13.70 13.91 10.33
N LYS A 111 14.74 14.74 10.13
CA LYS A 111 14.84 15.61 8.95
C LYS A 111 14.90 14.78 7.67
N THR A 112 13.98 15.05 6.75
CA THR A 112 13.95 14.45 5.40
C THR A 112 13.69 15.54 4.38
N LYS A 113 14.39 15.52 3.24
CA LYS A 113 14.29 16.58 2.23
C LYS A 113 12.95 16.58 1.47
N ASN A 114 12.31 15.43 1.26
CA ASN A 114 11.23 15.30 0.28
C ASN A 114 9.83 14.97 0.88
N ALA A 115 9.71 14.80 2.20
CA ALA A 115 8.49 14.28 2.82
C ALA A 115 7.82 15.23 3.84
N GLN A 116 8.18 16.52 3.87
CA GLN A 116 7.77 17.43 4.95
C GLN A 116 6.24 17.66 5.00
N THR A 117 5.58 17.78 3.85
CA THR A 117 4.13 17.99 3.78
C THR A 117 3.38 16.77 4.33
N ILE A 118 3.77 15.57 3.91
CA ILE A 118 3.18 14.31 4.38
C ILE A 118 3.44 14.15 5.90
N LYS A 119 4.65 14.46 6.37
CA LYS A 119 4.99 14.48 7.81
C LYS A 119 4.09 15.40 8.61
N ASN A 120 3.85 16.60 8.11
CA ASN A 120 2.99 17.57 8.78
C ASN A 120 1.54 17.06 8.88
N ASN A 121 1.03 16.40 7.83
CA ASN A 121 -0.30 15.81 7.84
C ASN A 121 -0.41 14.66 8.85
N ILE A 122 0.56 13.75 8.87
CA ILE A 122 0.60 12.66 9.86
C ILE A 122 0.74 13.23 11.28
N LYS A 123 1.55 14.29 11.47
CA LYS A 123 1.71 14.94 12.78
C LYS A 123 0.40 15.52 13.31
N LYS A 124 -0.39 16.17 12.45
CA LYS A 124 -1.73 16.64 12.84
C LYS A 124 -2.62 15.49 13.33
N GLN A 125 -2.58 14.35 12.66
CA GLN A 125 -3.31 13.16 13.10
C GLN A 125 -2.78 12.63 14.44
N VAL A 126 -1.47 12.55 14.63
CA VAL A 126 -0.87 12.17 15.93
C VAL A 126 -1.33 13.10 17.05
N ASP A 127 -1.35 14.41 16.82
CA ASP A 127 -1.78 15.39 17.84
C ASP A 127 -3.25 15.24 18.26
N ILE A 128 -4.11 14.67 17.41
CA ILE A 128 -5.52 14.36 17.72
C ILE A 128 -5.62 13.18 18.69
N PHE A 129 -4.87 12.11 18.44
CA PHE A 129 -5.09 10.81 19.11
C PHE A 129 -4.10 10.51 20.24
N LYS A 130 -2.96 11.20 20.34
CA LYS A 130 -1.86 10.82 21.24
C LYS A 130 -2.19 10.78 22.73
N ASN A 131 -3.21 11.53 23.16
CA ASN A 131 -3.59 11.59 24.57
C ASN A 131 -4.38 10.35 25.04
N ASP A 132 -4.89 9.53 24.12
CA ASP A 132 -5.69 8.34 24.42
C ASP A 132 -4.87 7.03 24.41
N HIS A 133 -3.53 7.14 24.50
CA HIS A 133 -2.61 6.01 24.58
C HIS A 133 -2.86 4.93 23.49
N ILE A 134 -3.01 3.66 23.88
CA ILE A 134 -3.20 2.50 22.98
C ILE A 134 -4.53 2.61 22.20
N ARG A 135 -5.61 3.09 22.84
CA ARG A 135 -6.87 3.35 22.14
C ARG A 135 -6.68 4.41 21.06
N GLY A 136 -5.96 5.48 21.40
CA GLY A 136 -5.58 6.52 20.45
C GLY A 136 -4.78 5.97 19.27
N MET A 137 -3.83 5.06 19.50
CA MET A 137 -3.06 4.42 18.43
C MET A 137 -3.94 3.63 17.46
N ARG A 138 -4.95 2.92 17.98
CA ARG A 138 -5.86 2.16 17.12
C ARG A 138 -6.76 3.06 16.27
N GLU A 139 -7.34 4.10 16.88
CA GLU A 139 -8.13 5.08 16.12
C GLU A 139 -7.27 5.84 15.10
N PHE A 140 -6.03 6.17 15.46
CA PHE A 140 -5.09 6.77 14.54
C PHE A 140 -4.86 5.89 13.30
N PHE A 141 -4.59 4.59 13.46
CA PHE A 141 -4.41 3.70 12.32
C PHE A 141 -5.69 3.48 11.51
N LYS A 142 -6.85 3.29 12.16
CA LYS A 142 -8.16 3.23 11.48
C LYS A 142 -8.39 4.46 10.62
N ASN A 143 -8.14 5.64 11.18
CA ASN A 143 -8.30 6.90 10.46
C ASN A 143 -7.30 7.03 9.30
N LEU A 144 -6.04 6.59 9.48
CA LEU A 144 -5.08 6.53 8.38
C LEU A 144 -5.54 5.59 7.26
N ILE A 145 -6.13 4.43 7.59
CA ILE A 145 -6.71 3.50 6.60
C ILE A 145 -7.82 4.20 5.82
N LYS A 146 -8.78 4.82 6.51
CA LYS A 146 -9.91 5.57 5.91
C LYS A 146 -9.44 6.71 5.00
N VAL A 147 -8.45 7.49 5.44
CA VAL A 147 -7.88 8.58 4.63
C VAL A 147 -7.15 8.03 3.40
N THR A 148 -6.40 6.94 3.56
CA THR A 148 -5.69 6.28 2.45
C THR A 148 -6.67 5.74 1.42
N GLU A 149 -7.69 5.01 1.88
CA GLU A 149 -8.79 4.52 1.07
C GLU A 149 -9.40 5.65 0.23
N LYS A 150 -9.92 6.69 0.88
CA LYS A 150 -10.51 7.85 0.20
C LYS A 150 -9.56 8.44 -0.84
N THR A 151 -8.34 8.79 -0.44
CA THR A 151 -7.36 9.47 -1.30
C THR A 151 -7.02 8.65 -2.55
N PHE A 152 -6.78 7.36 -2.38
CA PHE A 152 -6.38 6.51 -3.49
C PHE A 152 -7.55 6.17 -4.42
N PHE A 153 -8.75 5.91 -3.89
CA PHE A 153 -9.91 5.60 -4.73
C PHE A 153 -10.45 6.83 -5.47
N GLU A 154 -10.49 8.01 -4.85
CA GLU A 154 -10.88 9.25 -5.54
C GLU A 154 -9.89 9.58 -6.67
N CYS A 155 -8.59 9.43 -6.43
CA CYS A 155 -7.56 9.64 -7.44
C CYS A 155 -7.68 8.60 -8.59
N GLN A 156 -7.90 7.33 -8.26
CA GLN A 156 -8.11 6.27 -9.24
C GLN A 156 -9.35 6.55 -10.09
N GLU A 157 -10.48 6.91 -9.49
CA GLU A 157 -11.71 7.25 -10.20
C GLU A 157 -11.49 8.42 -11.16
N ASP A 158 -10.81 9.48 -10.72
CA ASP A 158 -10.51 10.64 -11.56
C ASP A 158 -9.65 10.27 -12.78
N ILE A 159 -8.62 9.45 -12.58
CA ILE A 159 -7.73 8.97 -13.65
C ILE A 159 -8.52 8.11 -14.64
N LEU A 160 -9.28 7.13 -14.14
CA LEU A 160 -10.06 6.21 -14.98
C LEU A 160 -11.13 6.94 -15.80
N ASN A 161 -11.66 8.06 -15.28
CA ASN A 161 -12.69 8.86 -15.96
C ASN A 161 -12.12 9.86 -16.97
N ARG A 162 -10.91 10.38 -16.75
CA ARG A 162 -10.32 11.47 -17.58
C ARG A 162 -9.31 11.01 -18.60
N GLN A 163 -8.61 9.90 -18.36
CA GLN A 163 -7.46 9.50 -19.16
C GLN A 163 -7.78 8.34 -20.10
N SER A 164 -7.16 8.33 -21.27
CA SER A 164 -7.20 7.16 -22.15
C SER A 164 -6.18 6.15 -21.66
N ILE A 165 -6.65 5.00 -21.17
CA ILE A 165 -5.80 3.95 -20.58
C ILE A 165 -5.85 2.71 -21.45
N GLU A 166 -4.71 2.29 -21.95
CA GLU A 166 -4.63 1.11 -22.83
C GLU A 166 -4.64 -0.20 -22.04
N ASN A 167 -4.04 -0.23 -20.84
CA ASN A 167 -3.87 -1.44 -20.04
C ASN A 167 -4.07 -1.18 -18.54
N ILE A 168 -4.71 -2.15 -17.88
CA ILE A 168 -4.83 -2.19 -16.42
C ILE A 168 -3.95 -3.31 -15.88
N PHE A 169 -3.09 -2.97 -14.92
CA PHE A 169 -2.30 -3.91 -14.15
C PHE A 169 -2.81 -3.93 -12.70
N LYS A 170 -3.34 -5.06 -12.22
CA LYS A 170 -3.88 -5.11 -10.85
C LYS A 170 -2.76 -5.14 -9.81
N PHE A 171 -2.88 -4.36 -8.75
CA PHE A 171 -1.92 -4.35 -7.65
C PHE A 171 -1.75 -5.73 -6.98
N ALA A 172 -2.84 -6.49 -6.85
CA ALA A 172 -2.77 -7.86 -6.34
C ALA A 172 -1.82 -8.77 -7.15
N TRP A 173 -1.61 -8.51 -8.44
CA TRP A 173 -0.73 -9.33 -9.28
C TRP A 173 0.74 -9.26 -8.88
N PHE A 174 1.19 -8.22 -8.16
CA PHE A 174 2.55 -8.20 -7.63
C PHE A 174 2.82 -9.34 -6.63
N TYR A 175 1.75 -9.93 -6.06
CA TYR A 175 1.84 -10.94 -5.00
C TYR A 175 1.54 -12.36 -5.49
N ASP A 176 1.39 -12.54 -6.80
CA ASP A 176 1.22 -13.84 -7.45
C ASP A 176 2.26 -13.96 -8.58
N GLN A 177 3.25 -14.83 -8.41
CA GLN A 177 4.40 -14.90 -9.32
C GLN A 177 4.00 -15.28 -10.75
N GLU A 178 3.15 -16.29 -10.90
CA GLU A 178 2.74 -16.78 -12.22
C GLU A 178 1.95 -15.69 -12.94
N VAL A 179 1.00 -15.06 -12.25
CA VAL A 179 0.21 -13.98 -12.83
C VAL A 179 1.08 -12.76 -13.12
N PHE A 180 2.01 -12.40 -12.22
CA PHE A 180 2.92 -11.27 -12.43
C PHE A 180 3.73 -11.42 -13.71
N CYS A 181 4.48 -12.53 -13.85
CA CYS A 181 5.35 -12.78 -14.99
C CYS A 181 4.56 -12.81 -16.30
N LYS A 182 3.40 -13.47 -16.31
CA LYS A 182 2.49 -13.52 -17.47
C LYS A 182 1.99 -12.14 -17.88
N GLN A 183 1.72 -11.26 -16.92
CA GLN A 183 1.23 -9.91 -17.23
C GLN A 183 2.36 -8.99 -17.69
N VAL A 184 3.57 -9.13 -17.14
CA VAL A 184 4.78 -8.45 -17.66
C VAL A 184 5.04 -8.85 -19.11
N GLU A 185 4.99 -10.15 -19.45
CA GLU A 185 5.14 -10.64 -20.82
C GLU A 185 4.11 -10.00 -21.76
N LYS A 186 2.83 -9.97 -21.38
CA LYS A 186 1.77 -9.34 -22.17
C LYS A 186 2.02 -7.86 -22.42
N LEU A 187 2.44 -7.12 -21.40
CA LEU A 187 2.76 -5.68 -21.53
C LEU A 187 3.91 -5.47 -22.51
N LEU A 188 4.96 -6.30 -22.45
CA LEU A 188 6.09 -6.21 -23.38
C LEU A 188 5.71 -6.50 -24.82
N ILE A 189 4.91 -7.54 -25.05
CA ILE A 189 4.41 -7.88 -26.39
C ILE A 189 3.60 -6.71 -26.98
N LYS A 190 2.73 -6.08 -26.17
CA LYS A 190 1.96 -4.90 -26.60
C LYS A 190 2.85 -3.70 -26.96
N LEU A 191 3.97 -3.53 -26.27
CA LEU A 191 4.97 -2.51 -26.58
C LEU A 191 5.83 -2.84 -27.81
N GLY A 192 5.63 -4.01 -28.44
CA GLY A 192 6.43 -4.47 -29.57
C GLY A 192 7.77 -5.10 -29.19
N TYR A 193 7.96 -5.46 -27.92
CA TYR A 193 9.15 -6.17 -27.44
C TYR A 193 8.89 -7.67 -27.32
N THR A 194 9.96 -8.45 -27.36
CA THR A 194 9.94 -9.87 -27.00
C THR A 194 10.29 -10.01 -25.51
N TYR A 195 9.64 -10.95 -24.82
CA TYR A 195 10.05 -11.38 -23.48
C TYR A 195 11.29 -12.28 -23.60
N LYS A 196 12.46 -11.75 -23.25
CA LYS A 196 13.77 -12.40 -23.46
C LYS A 196 14.37 -12.96 -22.19
N ILE A 197 14.12 -12.31 -21.04
CA ILE A 197 14.73 -12.66 -19.76
C ILE A 197 13.63 -13.01 -18.76
N ASP A 198 13.80 -14.15 -18.08
CA ASP A 198 12.89 -14.55 -17.01
C ASP A 198 13.12 -13.72 -15.73
N ILE A 199 12.07 -13.04 -15.29
CA ILE A 199 12.05 -12.15 -14.12
C ILE A 199 11.40 -12.79 -12.88
N ALA A 200 11.09 -14.09 -12.90
CA ALA A 200 10.47 -14.77 -11.75
C ALA A 200 11.27 -14.60 -10.44
N HIS A 201 12.61 -14.64 -10.53
CA HIS A 201 13.49 -14.48 -9.37
C HIS A 201 13.44 -13.06 -8.75
N HIS A 202 13.26 -12.01 -9.56
CA HIS A 202 13.05 -10.64 -9.07
C HIS A 202 11.73 -10.52 -8.30
N GLN A 203 10.69 -11.15 -8.83
CA GLN A 203 9.39 -11.21 -8.16
C GLN A 203 9.47 -12.00 -6.85
N GLN A 204 10.17 -13.14 -6.82
CA GLN A 204 10.38 -13.90 -5.60
C GLN A 204 11.11 -13.07 -4.54
N THR A 205 12.18 -12.37 -4.92
CA THR A 205 12.92 -11.48 -4.02
C THR A 205 12.02 -10.35 -3.50
N PHE A 206 11.13 -9.82 -4.35
CA PHE A 206 10.13 -8.84 -3.94
C PHE A 206 9.17 -9.40 -2.88
N LEU A 207 8.74 -10.66 -3.01
CA LEU A 207 7.87 -11.35 -2.05
C LEU A 207 8.59 -11.62 -0.72
N ASP A 208 9.80 -12.19 -0.79
CA ASP A 208 10.58 -12.57 0.39
C ASP A 208 10.79 -11.37 1.33
N ARG A 209 11.07 -10.20 0.75
CA ARG A 209 11.24 -8.95 1.49
C ARG A 209 9.95 -8.42 2.14
N LYS A 210 8.78 -8.94 1.77
CA LYS A 210 7.45 -8.54 2.27
C LYS A 210 6.74 -9.67 3.01
N GLN A 211 7.44 -10.77 3.28
CA GLN A 211 6.82 -11.97 3.82
C GLN A 211 6.09 -11.73 5.14
N ASN A 212 6.66 -10.91 6.03
CA ASN A 212 6.02 -10.54 7.30
C ASN A 212 4.67 -9.84 7.09
N THR A 213 4.61 -8.88 6.17
CA THR A 213 3.38 -8.14 5.83
C THR A 213 2.34 -9.05 5.19
N ILE A 214 2.77 -9.94 4.30
CA ILE A 214 1.89 -10.91 3.63
C ILE A 214 1.30 -11.88 4.66
N GLN A 215 2.10 -12.38 5.59
CA GLN A 215 1.64 -13.26 6.66
C GLN A 215 0.70 -12.53 7.62
N SER A 216 1.06 -11.33 8.03
CA SER A 216 0.23 -10.48 8.90
C SER A 216 -1.14 -10.20 8.28
N ARG A 217 -1.19 -9.83 6.99
CA ARG A 217 -2.47 -9.67 6.26
C ARG A 217 -3.32 -10.94 6.32
N LYS A 218 -2.73 -12.11 6.03
CA LYS A 218 -3.44 -13.40 6.06
C LYS A 218 -4.02 -13.70 7.44
N LEU A 219 -3.29 -13.38 8.52
CA LEU A 219 -3.77 -13.56 9.88
C LEU A 219 -4.98 -12.67 10.19
N VAL A 220 -4.93 -11.39 9.79
CA VAL A 220 -6.05 -10.46 10.00
C VAL A 220 -7.27 -10.86 9.17
N GLU A 221 -7.08 -11.25 7.90
CA GLU A 221 -8.17 -11.76 7.04
C GLU A 221 -8.80 -13.03 7.63
N LEU A 222 -8.00 -13.95 8.18
CA LEU A 222 -8.50 -15.13 8.87
C LEU A 222 -9.28 -14.76 10.14
N ALA A 223 -8.78 -13.82 10.94
CA ALA A 223 -9.48 -13.35 12.14
C ALA A 223 -10.83 -12.72 11.79
N PHE A 224 -10.89 -11.94 10.72
CA PHE A 224 -12.14 -11.37 10.22
C PHE A 224 -13.12 -12.46 9.72
N GLN A 225 -12.62 -13.49 9.04
CA GLN A 225 -13.44 -14.66 8.68
C GLN A 225 -13.95 -15.39 9.93
N CYS A 226 -13.12 -15.55 10.96
CA CYS A 226 -13.53 -16.18 12.21
C CYS A 226 -14.60 -15.36 12.94
N TYR A 227 -14.43 -14.04 13.01
CA TYR A 227 -15.44 -13.12 13.54
C TYR A 227 -16.79 -13.27 12.81
N THR A 228 -16.78 -13.14 11.49
CA THR A 228 -18.03 -13.18 10.67
C THR A 228 -18.69 -14.56 10.60
N SER A 229 -17.93 -15.64 10.80
CA SER A 229 -18.45 -17.02 10.87
C SER A 229 -18.78 -17.49 12.30
N ASN A 230 -18.64 -16.63 13.30
CA ASN A 230 -18.84 -16.95 14.70
C ASN A 230 -17.95 -18.13 15.20
N THR A 231 -16.69 -18.15 14.75
CA THR A 231 -15.66 -19.12 15.17
C THR A 231 -14.55 -18.46 15.98
N ASN A 232 -13.90 -19.26 16.84
CA ASN A 232 -12.85 -18.81 17.73
C ASN A 232 -11.50 -18.73 17.01
N MET A 233 -10.81 -17.61 17.17
CA MET A 233 -9.38 -17.45 16.86
C MET A 233 -8.73 -16.63 17.97
N ASP A 234 -7.58 -17.09 18.45
CA ASP A 234 -6.74 -16.33 19.38
C ASP A 234 -6.08 -15.17 18.63
N ILE A 235 -6.35 -13.96 19.11
CA ILE A 235 -5.83 -12.68 18.59
C ILE A 235 -5.06 -11.92 19.66
N SER A 236 -4.74 -12.55 20.80
CA SER A 236 -4.00 -11.94 21.91
C SER A 236 -2.64 -11.37 21.50
N ASN A 237 -2.04 -11.91 20.43
CA ASN A 237 -0.73 -11.51 19.92
C ASN A 237 -0.79 -10.50 18.78
N PHE A 238 -1.98 -10.02 18.38
CA PHE A 238 -2.10 -9.02 17.31
C PHE A 238 -1.40 -7.73 17.72
N CYS A 239 -0.55 -7.18 16.85
CA CYS A 239 0.04 -5.86 17.05
C CYS A 239 -1.00 -4.76 16.80
N LEU A 240 -0.69 -3.51 17.19
CA LEU A 240 -1.63 -2.38 17.06
C LEU A 240 -2.15 -2.20 15.63
N TYR A 241 -1.31 -2.41 14.62
CA TYR A 241 -1.72 -2.27 13.22
C TYR A 241 -2.73 -3.36 12.81
N GLU A 242 -2.47 -4.60 13.20
CA GLU A 242 -3.37 -5.74 12.95
C GLU A 242 -4.72 -5.56 13.65
N GLN A 243 -4.69 -5.16 14.94
CA GLN A 243 -5.88 -4.82 15.72
C GLN A 243 -6.72 -3.74 15.02
N SER A 244 -6.08 -2.65 14.61
CA SER A 244 -6.76 -1.52 13.97
C SER A 244 -7.38 -1.87 12.63
N TYR A 245 -6.70 -2.70 11.84
CA TYR A 245 -7.23 -3.13 10.56
C TYR A 245 -8.37 -4.15 10.72
N LEU A 246 -8.29 -5.05 11.71
CA LEU A 246 -9.40 -5.94 12.04
C LEU A 246 -10.64 -5.12 12.47
N ASP A 247 -10.45 -4.14 13.36
CA ASP A 247 -11.50 -3.21 13.78
C ASP A 247 -12.11 -2.49 12.56
N PHE A 248 -11.28 -2.00 11.63
CA PHE A 248 -11.74 -1.38 10.38
C PHE A 248 -12.58 -2.33 9.52
N LEU A 249 -12.14 -3.58 9.30
CA LEU A 249 -12.92 -4.56 8.53
C LEU A 249 -14.27 -4.86 9.18
N ILE A 250 -14.32 -4.94 10.51
CA ILE A 250 -15.55 -5.13 11.28
C ILE A 250 -16.48 -3.93 11.11
N GLU A 251 -15.99 -2.69 11.18
CA GLU A 251 -16.79 -1.49 10.92
C GLU A 251 -17.39 -1.49 9.51
N GLN A 252 -16.61 -1.86 8.50
CA GLN A 252 -17.09 -1.98 7.12
C GLN A 252 -18.19 -3.05 7.00
N HIS A 253 -18.04 -4.18 7.69
CA HIS A 253 -19.04 -5.24 7.71
C HIS A 253 -20.34 -4.82 8.40
N LEU A 254 -20.24 -4.09 9.51
CA LEU A 254 -21.37 -3.65 10.32
C LEU A 254 -22.08 -2.41 9.76
N GLY A 255 -21.36 -1.59 8.98
CA GLY A 255 -21.85 -0.32 8.43
C GLY A 255 -21.85 0.84 9.44
N TYR A 256 -21.15 0.72 10.57
CA TYR A 256 -21.02 1.77 11.58
C TYR A 256 -19.70 1.66 12.35
N GLU A 257 -19.30 2.75 13.00
CA GLU A 257 -18.08 2.80 13.81
C GLU A 257 -18.27 2.14 15.18
N ILE A 258 -17.27 1.38 15.62
CA ILE A 258 -17.30 0.63 16.88
C ILE A 258 -16.53 1.37 17.97
N GLU A 259 -17.03 1.32 19.21
CA GLU A 259 -16.30 1.85 20.35
C GLU A 259 -15.07 0.99 20.65
N ILE A 260 -13.91 1.64 20.70
CA ILE A 260 -12.66 0.98 21.08
C ILE A 260 -12.51 0.90 22.60
N SER A 261 -12.47 -0.33 23.12
CA SER A 261 -12.11 -0.66 24.50
C SER A 261 -10.67 -0.26 24.84
N GLN A 262 -10.34 -0.08 26.13
CA GLN A 262 -8.94 0.12 26.53
C GLN A 262 -8.09 -1.13 26.30
N GLU A 263 -8.63 -2.31 26.60
CA GLU A 263 -7.96 -3.61 26.41
C GLU A 263 -8.45 -4.25 25.11
N TYR A 264 -7.54 -4.75 24.28
CA TYR A 264 -7.92 -5.48 23.08
C TYR A 264 -8.44 -6.87 23.45
N PRO A 265 -9.57 -7.34 22.87
CA PRO A 265 -10.03 -8.69 23.09
C PRO A 265 -8.98 -9.72 22.68
N THR A 266 -8.88 -10.82 23.42
CA THR A 266 -7.92 -11.90 23.13
C THR A 266 -8.47 -12.93 22.16
N ASN A 267 -9.78 -12.92 21.89
CA ASN A 267 -10.44 -13.83 20.98
C ASN A 267 -11.38 -13.08 20.03
N THR A 268 -11.53 -13.59 18.80
CA THR A 268 -12.48 -13.04 17.82
C THR A 268 -13.93 -13.03 18.30
N GLN A 269 -14.33 -13.93 19.20
CA GLN A 269 -15.68 -13.96 19.78
C GLN A 269 -15.89 -12.89 20.86
N ASP A 270 -14.82 -12.38 21.44
CA ASP A 270 -14.85 -11.32 22.44
C ASP A 270 -14.84 -9.93 21.79
N LEU A 271 -14.68 -9.85 20.46
CA LEU A 271 -14.92 -8.65 19.65
C LEU A 271 -16.43 -8.40 19.62
N ASN A 272 -16.98 -7.90 20.71
CA ASN A 272 -18.41 -7.69 20.86
C ASN A 272 -18.68 -6.18 20.83
N PRO A 273 -19.02 -5.58 19.67
CA PRO A 273 -19.28 -4.15 19.57
C PRO A 273 -20.53 -3.83 20.39
N THR A 274 -20.34 -3.43 21.65
CA THR A 274 -21.43 -3.40 22.62
C THR A 274 -22.25 -2.11 22.54
N LYS A 275 -21.78 -1.08 21.83
CA LYS A 275 -22.47 0.19 21.60
C LYS A 275 -22.08 0.82 20.27
N VAL A 276 -23.10 1.26 19.51
CA VAL A 276 -22.93 2.19 18.38
C VAL A 276 -22.40 3.51 18.94
N TRP A 277 -21.41 4.12 18.26
CA TRP A 277 -21.12 5.53 18.49
C TRP A 277 -22.31 6.39 18.04
N GLU A 278 -23.28 6.61 18.91
CA GLU A 278 -24.24 7.72 18.75
C GLU A 278 -23.46 9.03 18.95
N GLY A 279 -22.95 9.61 17.86
CA GLY A 279 -22.73 11.06 17.84
C GLY A 279 -21.32 11.62 17.73
N VAL A 280 -20.38 10.96 17.05
CA VAL A 280 -19.28 11.71 16.43
C VAL A 280 -19.24 11.43 14.94
N ARG A 281 -20.10 12.16 14.21
CA ARG A 281 -19.70 12.58 12.87
C ARG A 281 -18.49 13.46 13.09
N TYR A 282 -17.29 12.97 12.81
CA TYR A 282 -16.22 13.89 12.44
C TYR A 282 -16.71 14.53 11.14
N GLU A 283 -17.30 15.72 11.25
CA GLU A 283 -17.38 16.63 10.12
C GLU A 283 -15.93 16.91 9.71
N LEU A 284 -15.46 16.16 8.71
CA LEU A 284 -14.23 16.42 7.97
C LEU A 284 -14.44 17.65 7.08
#